data_AF-A0A7X7K3G3-F1
#
_entry.id   AF-A0A7X7K3G3-F1
#
_cell.length_a   1.000
_cell.length_b   1.000
_cell.length_c   1.000
_cell.angle_alpha   90.00
_cell.angle_beta   90.00
_cell.angle_gamma   90.00
#
_symmetry.space_group_name_H-M   'P 1'
#
loop_
_entity.id
_entity.type
_entity.pdbx_description
1 polymer ?
#
loop_
_entity_poly.entity_id
_entity_poly.type
_entity_poly.pdbx_seq_one_letter_code
_entity_poly.pdbx_strand_id
1 'polypeptide(L)' 'GVMLARLVPEEHVFVMGDNRNASNDSRYFGMVPFEEIIGHAWLRYWPPNDVGVLP' A
#
# COMPACT_ATOMS: atom_id res chain seq x y z
N GLY A 1 -18.98 2.33 -5.75
CA GLY A 1 -19.77 1.79 -4.62
C GLY A 1 -19.19 2.35 -3.34
N VAL A 2 -20.02 2.76 -2.39
CA VAL A 2 -19.54 3.22 -1.08
C VAL A 2 -19.04 1.98 -0.32
N MET A 3 -17.74 1.92 -0.02
CA MET A 3 -17.17 0.88 0.83
C MET A 3 -17.63 1.15 2.27
N LEU A 4 -18.50 0.29 2.81
CA LEU A 4 -18.86 0.33 4.22
C LEU A 4 -17.59 0.18 5.07
N ALA A 5 -17.50 0.91 6.18
CA ALA A 5 -16.39 0.80 7.11
C ALA A 5 -16.24 -0.67 7.54
N ARG A 6 -15.07 -1.26 7.28
CA ARG A 6 -14.77 -2.66 7.59
C ARG A 6 -13.54 -2.71 8.49
N LEU A 7 -13.65 -3.45 9.59
CA LEU A 7 -12.51 -3.70 10.46
C LEU A 7 -11.47 -4.54 9.70
N VAL A 8 -10.20 -4.16 9.80
CA VAL A 8 -9.10 -4.97 9.28
C VAL A 8 -8.95 -6.19 10.19
N PRO A 9 -8.98 -7.42 9.66
CA PRO A 9 -8.76 -8.62 10.46
C PRO A 9 -7.38 -8.62 11.12
N GLU A 10 -7.22 -9.44 12.15
CA GLU A 10 -5.89 -9.71 12.71
C GLU A 10 -4.95 -10.24 11.62
N GLU A 11 -3.67 -9.92 11.74
CA GLU A 11 -2.61 -10.34 10.81
C GLU A 11 -2.80 -9.89 9.34
N HIS A 12 -3.62 -8.84 9.11
CA HIS A 12 -3.82 -8.25 7.79
C HIS A 12 -3.54 -6.74 7.79
N VAL A 13 -3.14 -6.22 6.62
CA VAL A 13 -3.08 -4.79 6.34
C VAL A 13 -4.17 -4.38 5.36
N PHE A 14 -4.66 -3.14 5.50
CA PHE A 14 -5.34 -2.43 4.43
C PHE A 14 -4.32 -1.58 3.68
N VAL A 15 -4.13 -1.84 2.39
CA VAL A 15 -3.20 -1.07 1.54
C VAL A 15 -3.97 -0.14 0.62
N MET A 16 -3.42 1.05 0.38
CA MET A 16 -4.00 2.01 -0.55
C MET A 16 -2.90 2.75 -1.28
N GLY A 17 -2.95 2.71 -2.62
CA GLY A 17 -1.96 3.40 -3.44
C GLY A 17 -2.16 4.91 -3.42
N ASP A 18 -1.09 5.68 -3.60
CA ASP A 18 -1.15 7.15 -3.61
C ASP A 18 -1.92 7.69 -4.81
N ASN A 19 -1.84 7.04 -5.97
CA ASN A 19 -2.67 7.37 -7.13
C ASN A 19 -4.09 6.78 -6.97
N ARG A 20 -4.87 7.39 -6.06
CA ARG A 20 -6.15 6.85 -5.55
C ARG A 20 -7.16 6.50 -6.63
N ASN A 21 -7.20 7.25 -7.73
CA ASN A 21 -8.19 7.04 -8.79
C ASN A 21 -7.78 5.92 -9.77
N ALA A 22 -6.52 5.50 -9.76
CA ALA A 22 -5.99 4.51 -10.69
C ALA A 22 -5.28 3.33 -9.99
N SER A 23 -5.41 3.22 -8.67
CA SER A 23 -4.85 2.12 -7.90
C SER A 23 -5.88 1.00 -7.73
N ASN A 24 -5.51 -0.21 -8.15
CA ASN A 24 -6.19 -1.43 -7.75
C ASN A 24 -5.58 -1.87 -6.42
N ASP A 25 -6.27 -1.61 -5.31
CA ASP A 25 -5.79 -1.83 -3.95
C ASP A 25 -6.87 -2.46 -3.05
N SER A 26 -6.73 -2.40 -1.72
CA SER A 26 -7.65 -3.05 -0.79
C SER A 26 -9.11 -2.59 -0.90
N ARG A 27 -9.37 -1.45 -1.57
CA ARG A 27 -10.74 -1.01 -1.91
C ARG A 27 -11.43 -1.92 -2.94
N TYR A 28 -10.65 -2.70 -3.70
CA TYR A 28 -11.14 -3.57 -4.77
C TYR A 28 -10.89 -5.05 -4.46
N PHE A 29 -9.68 -5.42 -4.01
CA PHE A 29 -9.33 -6.83 -3.77
C PHE A 29 -9.40 -7.28 -2.30
N GLY A 30 -9.57 -6.35 -1.36
CA GLY A 30 -9.63 -6.65 0.08
C GLY A 30 -8.30 -6.52 0.83
N MET A 31 -8.28 -6.97 2.08
CA MET A 31 -7.12 -6.85 2.97
C MET A 31 -6.05 -7.88 2.60
N VAL A 32 -4.79 -7.55 2.87
CA VAL A 32 -3.63 -8.39 2.51
C VAL A 32 -3.04 -9.03 3.78
N PRO A 33 -2.77 -10.35 3.80
CA PRO A 33 -2.08 -11.00 4.92
C PRO A 33 -0.67 -10.44 5.14
N PHE A 34 -0.22 -10.33 6.39
CA PHE A 34 1.14 -9.85 6.70
C PHE A 34 2.25 -10.72 6.09
N GLU A 35 2.00 -12.03 5.93
CA GLU A 35 2.96 -12.97 5.34
C GLU A 35 3.27 -12.69 3.86
N GLU A 36 2.41 -11.96 3.15
CA GLU A 36 2.65 -11.55 1.76
C GLU A 36 3.52 -10.28 1.66
N ILE A 37 3.85 -9.65 2.80
CA ILE A 37 4.70 -8.45 2.84
C ILE A 37 6.16 -8.87 2.77
N ILE A 38 6.83 -8.54 1.66
CA ILE A 38 8.27 -8.82 1.47
C ILE A 38 9.13 -7.81 2.25
N GLY A 39 8.73 -6.53 2.31
CA GLY A 39 9.47 -5.49 3.02
C GLY A 39 9.00 -4.07 2.70
N HIS A 40 9.72 -3.08 3.22
CA HIS A 40 9.43 -1.66 3.02
C HIS A 40 10.27 -1.06 1.89
N ALA A 41 9.67 -0.16 1.11
CA ALA A 41 10.43 0.70 0.20
C ALA A 41 11.11 1.80 1.01
N TRP A 42 12.42 1.75 1.13
CA TRP A 42 13.21 2.71 1.94
C TRP A 42 14.20 3.53 1.11
N LEU A 43 14.39 3.23 -0.18
CA LEU A 43 15.29 3.95 -1.07
C LEU A 43 14.58 4.36 -2.36
N ARG A 44 14.67 5.65 -2.69
CA ARG A 44 14.35 6.18 -4.01
C ARG A 44 15.65 6.33 -4.79
N TYR A 45 15.80 5.58 -5.87
CA TYR A 45 16.99 5.62 -6.72
C TYR A 45 16.81 6.48 -8.00
N TRP A 46 15.58 6.91 -8.31
CA TRP A 46 15.27 7.73 -9.49
C TRP A 46 14.24 8.83 -9.15
N PRO A 47 14.34 10.04 -9.75
CA PRO A 47 15.38 10.50 -10.69
C PRO A 47 16.77 10.71 -10.03
N PRO A 48 17.88 10.72 -10.80
CA PRO A 48 19.23 10.71 -10.23
C PRO A 48 19.55 11.94 -9.36
N ASN A 49 18.94 13.09 -9.69
CA ASN A 49 19.07 14.32 -8.91
C ASN A 49 18.25 14.32 -7.61
N ASP A 50 17.51 13.25 -7.35
CA ASP A 50 16.59 13.12 -6.23
C ASP A 50 16.74 11.75 -5.53
N VAL A 51 17.93 11.14 -5.60
CA VAL A 51 18.25 9.91 -4.87
C VAL A 51 18.21 10.19 -3.37
N GLY A 52 17.53 9.33 -2.62
CA GLY A 52 17.41 9.52 -1.17
C GLY A 52 16.64 8.40 -0.47
N VAL A 53 16.73 8.41 0.86
CA VAL A 53 15.98 7.48 1.72
C VAL A 53 14.56 8.01 1.91
N LEU A 54 13.58 7.11 1.82
CA LEU A 54 12.18 7.44 2.09
C LEU A 54 11.95 7.50 3.62
N PRO A 55 11.13 8.45 4.10
CA PRO A 55 10.83 8.58 5.53
C PRO A 55 10.09 7.36 6.10
#